data_AF-A0A495WNX5-F1
#
_entry.id   AF-A0A495WNX5-F1
#
_cell.length_a   1.000
_cell.length_b   1.000
_cell.length_c   1.000
_cell.angle_alpha   90.00
_cell.angle_beta   90.00
_cell.angle_gamma   90.00
#
_symmetry.space_group_name_H-M   'P 1'
#
loop_
_entity.id
_entity.type
_entity.pdbx_description
1 polymer ?
#
loop_
_entity_poly.entity_id
_entity_poly.type
_entity_poly.pdbx_seq_one_letter_code
_entity_poly.pdbx_strand_id
1 'polypeptide(L)' 'MSIFDAPIARCEAVREMVLTDETQGECAREHDCPPGRECPLDGCFAEHSGVSAEAADILLHAGTH' A
#
# COMPACT_ATOMS: atom_id res chain seq x y z
N MET A 1 3.93 18.60 -12.47
CA MET A 1 3.26 17.30 -12.34
C MET A 1 4.02 16.48 -11.32
N SER A 2 3.46 16.25 -10.13
CA SER A 2 3.96 15.16 -9.27
C SER A 2 3.36 13.88 -9.81
N ILE A 3 4.19 13.08 -10.48
CA ILE A 3 3.94 11.66 -10.63
C ILE A 3 3.93 11.16 -9.18
N PHE A 4 2.77 10.79 -8.67
CA PHE A 4 2.71 10.08 -7.40
C PHE A 4 3.47 8.77 -7.63
N ASP A 5 4.71 8.72 -7.17
CA ASP A 5 5.47 7.48 -7.06
C ASP A 5 4.88 6.74 -5.86
N ALA A 6 3.63 6.31 -6.01
CA ALA A 6 3.00 5.46 -5.01
C ALA A 6 3.88 4.19 -4.92
N PRO A 7 4.29 3.78 -3.71
CA PRO A 7 5.13 2.62 -3.57
C PRO A 7 4.42 1.41 -4.20
N ILE A 8 5.08 0.82 -5.20
CA ILE A 8 4.62 -0.36 -5.93
C ILE A 8 5.59 -1.51 -5.72
N ALA A 9 5.05 -2.68 -5.42
CA ALA A 9 5.84 -3.90 -5.27
C ALA A 9 5.33 -4.98 -6.22
N ARG A 10 6.23 -5.88 -6.63
CA ARG A 10 5.83 -7.04 -7.45
C ARG A 10 5.31 -8.14 -6.54
N CYS A 11 4.03 -8.49 -6.67
CA CYS A 11 3.46 -9.60 -5.94
C CYS A 11 3.63 -10.90 -6.73
N GLU A 12 4.40 -11.86 -6.20
CA GLU A 12 4.59 -13.16 -6.86
C GLU A 12 3.37 -14.07 -6.79
N ALA A 13 2.41 -13.79 -5.90
CA ALA A 13 1.17 -14.54 -5.79
C ALA A 13 0.27 -14.33 -7.01
N VAL A 14 0.10 -13.08 -7.43
CA VAL A 14 -0.73 -12.67 -8.57
C VAL A 14 0.10 -12.40 -9.83
N ARG A 15 1.43 -12.34 -9.68
CA ARG A 15 2.44 -12.08 -10.74
C ARG A 15 2.30 -10.69 -11.38
N GLU A 16 1.74 -9.75 -10.65
CA GLU A 16 1.45 -8.38 -11.08
C GLU A 16 2.12 -7.35 -10.17
N MET A 17 2.15 -6.10 -10.60
CA MET A 17 2.55 -4.96 -9.76
C MET A 17 1.34 -4.56 -8.91
N VAL A 18 1.52 -4.52 -7.59
CA VAL A 18 0.49 -4.10 -6.64
C VAL A 18 0.92 -2.81 -5.95
N LEU A 19 -0.03 -1.95 -5.62
CA LEU A 19 0.24 -0.78 -4.80
C LEU A 19 0.42 -1.25 -3.36
N THR A 20 1.42 -0.70 -2.67
CA THR A 20 1.65 -0.96 -1.25
C THR A 20 1.27 0.24 -0.38
N ASP A 21 0.73 1.30 -0.99
CA ASP A 21 0.13 2.45 -0.31
C ASP A 21 -1.30 2.16 0.20
N GLU A 22 -1.93 1.13 -0.35
CA GLU A 22 -3.19 0.58 0.14
C GLU A 22 -2.97 -0.45 1.25
N THR A 23 -4.04 -0.81 1.95
CA THR A 23 -3.96 -1.84 2.99
C THR A 23 -3.87 -3.23 2.38
N GLN A 24 -3.23 -4.18 3.08
CA GLN A 24 -3.17 -5.58 2.64
C GLN A 24 -4.57 -6.17 2.37
N GLY A 25 -5.58 -5.74 3.13
CA GLY A 25 -6.96 -6.17 2.97
C GLY A 25 -7.64 -5.65 1.69
N GLU A 26 -7.26 -4.46 1.22
CA GLU A 26 -7.74 -3.91 -0.05
C GLU A 26 -7.08 -4.63 -1.23
N CYS A 27 -5.76 -4.78 -1.20
CA CYS A 27 -5.03 -5.54 -2.23
C CYS A 27 -5.55 -6.97 -2.36
N ALA A 28 -5.84 -7.61 -1.22
CA ALA A 28 -6.41 -8.95 -1.21
C ALA A 28 -7.80 -9.02 -1.84
N ARG A 29 -8.63 -7.97 -1.68
CA ARG A 29 -9.95 -7.89 -2.33
C ARG A 29 -9.84 -7.58 -3.81
N GLU A 30 -8.94 -6.70 -4.21
CA GLU A 30 -8.76 -6.28 -5.60
C GLU A 30 -8.21 -7.39 -6.48
N HIS A 31 -7.28 -8.19 -5.95
CA HIS A 31 -6.66 -9.28 -6.68
C HIS A 31 -7.20 -10.67 -6.34
N ASP A 32 -8.29 -10.77 -5.57
CA ASP A 32 -8.91 -12.03 -5.14
C ASP A 32 -7.86 -12.98 -4.50
N CYS A 33 -7.02 -12.44 -3.63
CA CYS A 33 -5.97 -13.22 -2.98
C CYS A 33 -6.58 -14.37 -2.16
N PRO A 34 -6.07 -15.60 -2.28
CA PRO A 34 -6.66 -16.76 -1.63
C PRO A 34 -6.56 -16.63 -0.09
N PRO A 35 -7.66 -16.87 0.65
CA PRO A 35 -7.65 -16.81 2.10
C PRO A 35 -6.77 -17.91 2.69
N GLY A 36 -5.98 -17.58 3.71
CA GLY A 36 -5.14 -18.53 4.43
C GLY A 36 -3.73 -18.75 3.86
N ARG A 37 -3.32 -17.98 2.85
CA ARG A 37 -1.92 -17.92 2.39
C ARG A 37 -1.20 -16.77 3.09
N GLU A 38 0.03 -17.01 3.54
CA GLU A 38 0.94 -15.94 3.98
C GLU A 38 1.25 -15.01 2.79
N CYS A 39 0.94 -13.73 2.94
CA CYS A 39 1.17 -12.74 1.90
C CYS A 39 2.69 -12.52 1.74
N PRO A 40 3.27 -12.65 0.52
CA PRO A 40 4.70 -12.43 0.32
C PRO A 40 5.13 -10.97 0.51
N LEU A 41 4.16 -10.05 0.53
CA LEU A 41 4.36 -8.62 0.75
C LEU A 41 3.81 -8.18 2.13
N ASP A 42 3.64 -9.12 3.05
CA ASP A 42 3.28 -8.82 4.44
C ASP A 42 4.31 -7.85 5.04
N GLY A 43 3.82 -6.77 5.66
CA GLY A 43 4.65 -5.67 6.17
C GLY A 43 5.14 -4.66 5.13
N CYS A 44 4.85 -4.85 3.83
CA CYS A 44 5.09 -3.81 2.81
C CYS A 44 3.90 -2.85 2.63
N PHE A 45 2.69 -3.31 2.94
CA PHE A 45 1.46 -2.51 2.81
C PHE A 45 1.33 -1.44 3.89
N ALA A 46 0.66 -0.35 3.58
CA ALA A 46 0.30 0.68 4.53
C ALA A 46 -0.73 0.17 5.56
N GLU A 47 -0.64 0.64 6.80
CA GLU A 47 -1.64 0.36 7.83
C GLU A 47 -2.99 1.01 7.49
N HIS A 48 -2.97 2.18 6.86
CA HIS A 48 -4.14 2.91 6.37
C HIS A 48 -3.96 3.29 4.91
N SER A 49 -4.99 3.04 4.10
CA SER A 49 -5.01 3.34 2.67
C SER A 49 -4.86 4.83 2.39
N GLY A 50 -3.95 5.20 1.48
CA GLY A 50 -3.71 6.60 1.11
C GLY A 50 -2.81 7.35 2.09
N VAL A 51 -2.19 6.65 3.05
CA VAL A 51 -1.17 7.21 3.95
C VAL A 51 0.16 6.52 3.67
N SER A 52 0.86 7.00 2.65
CA SER A 52 2.29 6.73 2.53
C SER A 52 3.01 7.22 3.80
N ALA A 53 4.04 6.51 4.25
CA ALA A 53 4.87 6.93 5.38
C ALA A 53 5.39 8.37 5.23
N GLU A 54 5.55 8.84 3.98
CA GLU A 54 5.94 10.22 3.67
C GLU A 54 4.75 11.21 3.79
N ALA A 55 3.52 10.76 3.50
CA ALA A 55 2.31 11.55 3.67
C ALA A 55 1.93 11.71 5.16
N ALA A 56 2.29 10.75 6.01
CA ALA A 56 2.10 10.86 7.45
C ALA A 56 2.87 12.05 8.04
N ASP A 57 4.11 12.29 7.59
CA ASP A 57 4.92 13.44 8.03
C ASP A 57 4.29 14.77 7.59
N ILE A 58 3.75 14.82 6.38
CA ILE A 58 3.06 16.00 5.83
C ILE A 58 1.74 16.27 6.58
N LEU A 59 0.94 15.25 6.87
CA LEU A 59 -0.31 15.39 7.63
C LEU A 59 -0.05 15.86 9.08
N LEU A 60 1.08 15.46 9.67
CA LEU A 60 1.52 15.95 10.98
C LEU A 60 1.99 17.41 10.94
N HIS A 61 2.58 17.87 9.83
CA HIS A 61 3.06 19.25 9.68
C HIS A 61 2.01 20.25 9.14
N ALA A 62 0.97 19.78 8.45
CA ALA A 62 -0.08 20.63 7.87
C ALA A 62 -1.13 21.14 8.89
N GLY A 63 -1.06 20.68 10.15
CA GLY A 63 -1.93 21.12 11.25
C GLY A 63 -1.51 22.41 11.97
N THR A 64 -0.51 23.14 11.46
CA THR A 64 -0.02 24.39 12.07
C THR A 64 0.08 25.51 11.05
N HIS A 65 -1.06 26.04 10.61
CA HIS A 65 -1.13 27.44 10.17
C HIS A 65 -2.53 28.02 10.35
#